data_AF-A0A2V9RHY1-F1
#
_entry.id   AF-A0A2V9RHY1-F1
#
_cell.length_a   1.000
_cell.length_b   1.000
_cell.length_c   1.000
_cell.angle_alpha   90.00
_cell.angle_beta   90.00
_cell.angle_gamma   90.00
#
_symmetry.space_group_name_H-M   'P 1'
#
loop_
_entity.id
_entity.type
_entity.pdbx_description
1 polymer ?
#
loop_
_entity_poly.entity_id
_entity_poly.type
_entity_poly.pdbx_seq_one_letter_code
_entity_poly.pdbx_strand_id
1 'polypeptide(L)'
;MHRSGDALAGWVERRFSGKLAHLGERAAIRIREFRSGLNAIHGPGSFFALLAVSLILWCMIALSYKEVTHAYGIEALEIPQTQVLLLMGSSMVGSIIQLPGVGGGSQLATIAVLRHIFDVPEELAASCGIMLWLVTFVSVIPLGLILARREHLSLRKLSQESQTAEQAEETVPSG
;
A
#
# COMPACT_ATOMS: atom_id res chain seq x y z
N MET A 1 9.49 43.83 26.61
CA MET A 1 9.15 42.39 26.59
C MET A 1 9.56 41.74 25.26
N HIS A 2 10.85 41.74 24.89
CA HIS A 2 11.32 41.31 23.55
C HIS A 2 12.53 40.35 23.61
N ARG A 3 12.68 39.58 24.70
CA ARG A 3 13.80 38.62 24.88
C ARG A 3 13.37 37.15 24.91
N SER A 4 12.07 36.87 24.99
CA SER A 4 11.57 35.50 25.14
C SER A 4 11.31 34.78 23.82
N GLY A 5 11.15 35.52 22.71
CA GLY A 5 10.90 34.96 21.37
C GLY A 5 12.14 34.33 20.74
N ASP A 6 13.30 34.98 20.87
CA ASP A 6 14.55 34.50 20.26
C ASP A 6 15.10 33.24 20.96
N ALA A 7 14.87 33.12 22.27
CA ALA A 7 15.22 31.91 23.03
C ALA A 7 14.32 30.71 22.66
N LEU A 8 13.03 30.95 22.41
CA LEU A 8 12.09 29.94 21.92
C LEU A 8 12.41 29.51 20.48
N ALA A 9 12.74 30.45 19.59
CA ALA A 9 13.13 30.17 18.22
C ALA A 9 14.41 29.32 18.16
N GLY A 10 15.44 29.66 18.95
CA GLY A 10 16.68 28.89 19.01
C GLY A 10 16.52 27.49 19.63
N TRP A 11 15.58 27.30 20.57
CA TRP A 11 15.25 25.98 21.12
C TRP A 11 14.48 25.11 20.12
N VAL A 12 13.52 25.70 19.39
CA VAL A 12 12.76 25.03 18.33
C VAL A 12 13.67 24.65 17.16
N GLU A 13 14.55 25.54 16.69
CA GLU A 13 15.54 25.22 15.65
C GLU A 13 16.49 24.10 16.09
N ARG A 14 17.05 24.14 17.30
CA ARG A 14 17.98 23.08 17.73
C ARG A 14 17.28 21.71 17.90
N ARG A 15 16.02 21.70 18.34
CA ARG A 15 15.26 20.47 18.58
C ARG A 15 14.64 19.90 17.32
N PHE A 16 14.17 20.76 16.40
CA PHE A 16 13.51 20.36 15.17
C PHE A 16 14.48 20.32 13.99
N SER A 17 15.46 21.20 13.82
CA SER A 17 16.30 21.23 12.61
C SER A 17 17.09 19.94 12.39
N GLY A 18 17.55 19.24 13.43
CA GLY A 18 18.23 17.94 13.23
C GLY A 18 17.31 16.82 12.71
N LYS A 19 16.07 16.73 13.22
CA LYS A 19 15.10 15.71 12.78
C LYS A 19 14.34 16.13 11.52
N LEU A 20 14.00 17.41 11.37
CA LEU A 20 13.36 17.96 10.17
C LEU A 20 14.32 18.07 9.00
N ALA A 21 15.61 18.34 9.20
CA ALA A 21 16.57 18.31 8.09
C ALA A 21 16.70 16.89 7.54
N HIS A 22 16.83 15.89 8.41
CA HIS A 22 16.91 14.49 7.99
C HIS A 22 15.59 13.96 7.38
N LEU A 23 14.42 14.38 7.90
CA LEU A 23 13.13 14.08 7.27
C LEU A 23 12.92 14.86 5.97
N GLY A 24 13.39 16.10 5.90
CA GLY A 24 13.30 16.99 4.74
C GLY A 24 14.20 16.52 3.61
N GLU A 25 15.40 16.02 3.91
CA GLU A 25 16.33 15.45 2.96
C GLU A 25 15.79 14.13 2.40
N ARG A 26 15.26 13.24 3.26
CA ARG A 26 14.56 12.02 2.81
C ARG A 26 13.31 12.32 1.99
N ALA A 27 12.51 13.31 2.40
CA ALA A 27 11.34 13.74 1.66
C ALA A 27 11.74 14.36 0.32
N ALA A 28 12.80 15.16 0.27
CA ALA A 28 13.32 15.74 -0.97
C ALA A 28 13.83 14.67 -1.94
N ILE A 29 14.51 13.64 -1.44
CA ILE A 29 14.94 12.48 -2.24
C ILE A 29 13.70 11.75 -2.79
N ARG A 30 12.72 11.39 -1.95
CA ARG A 30 11.47 10.75 -2.39
C ARG A 30 10.68 11.59 -3.39
N ILE A 31 10.59 12.91 -3.18
CA ILE A 31 9.93 13.84 -4.09
C ILE A 31 10.70 13.92 -5.41
N ARG A 32 12.03 13.88 -5.39
CA ARG A 32 12.87 13.93 -6.60
C ARG A 32 12.79 12.63 -7.39
N GLU A 33 12.78 11.48 -6.72
CA GLU A 33 12.53 10.16 -7.34
C GLU A 33 11.12 10.10 -7.93
N PHE A 34 10.11 10.51 -7.17
CA PHE A 34 8.73 10.60 -7.63
C PHE A 34 8.60 11.53 -8.83
N ARG A 35 9.25 12.70 -8.80
CA ARG A 35 9.30 13.66 -9.91
C ARG A 35 10.04 13.11 -11.12
N SER A 36 11.13 12.36 -10.91
CA SER A 36 11.88 11.69 -11.97
C SER A 36 11.02 10.62 -12.64
N GLY A 37 10.28 9.82 -11.85
CA GLY A 37 9.29 8.88 -12.34
C GLY A 37 8.13 9.56 -13.08
N LEU A 38 7.65 10.70 -12.58
CA LEU A 38 6.66 11.53 -13.26
C LEU A 38 7.19 12.10 -14.58
N ASN A 39 8.48 12.42 -14.66
CA ASN A 39 9.12 12.95 -15.86
C ASN A 39 9.36 11.86 -16.93
N ALA A 40 9.36 10.57 -16.55
CA ALA A 40 9.36 9.46 -17.50
C ALA A 40 8.00 9.30 -18.21
N ILE A 41 6.93 9.91 -17.67
CA ILE A 41 5.61 9.94 -18.28
C ILE A 41 5.62 10.99 -19.40
N HIS A 42 5.59 10.54 -20.65
CA HIS A 42 5.80 11.34 -21.87
C HIS A 42 4.69 12.37 -22.21
N GLY A 43 3.98 12.93 -21.23
CA GLY A 43 3.03 14.02 -21.41
C GLY A 43 1.88 14.03 -20.39
N PRO A 44 1.14 15.15 -20.29
CA PRO A 44 0.01 15.30 -19.37
C PRO A 44 -1.10 14.27 -19.63
N GLY A 45 -1.30 13.83 -20.87
CA GLY A 45 -2.28 12.79 -21.21
C GLY A 45 -1.96 11.44 -20.59
N SER A 46 -0.69 11.00 -20.65
CA SER A 46 -0.26 9.76 -20.01
C SER A 46 -0.33 9.84 -18.48
N PHE A 47 -0.09 11.03 -17.90
CA PHE A 47 -0.27 11.25 -16.46
C PHE A 47 -1.74 11.08 -16.04
N PHE A 48 -2.68 11.68 -16.76
CA PHE A 48 -4.11 11.48 -16.49
C PHE A 48 -4.56 10.05 -16.73
N ALA A 49 -4.01 9.36 -17.74
CA ALA A 49 -4.29 7.94 -17.96
C ALA A 49 -3.80 7.08 -16.79
N LEU A 50 -2.59 7.32 -16.28
CA LEU A 50 -2.06 6.64 -15.08
C LEU A 50 -2.91 6.93 -13.84
N LEU A 51 -3.31 8.18 -13.65
CA LEU A 51 -4.19 8.58 -12.55
C LEU A 51 -5.57 7.90 -12.65
N ALA A 52 -6.15 7.86 -13.86
CA ALA A 52 -7.42 7.19 -14.12
C ALA A 52 -7.32 5.69 -13.88
N VAL A 53 -6.29 5.02 -14.40
CA VAL A 53 -6.05 3.59 -14.17
C VAL A 53 -5.87 3.29 -12.68
N SER A 54 -5.12 4.12 -11.97
CA SER A 54 -4.96 3.99 -10.52
C SER A 54 -6.31 4.08 -9.81
N LEU A 55 -7.09 5.13 -10.07
CA LEU A 55 -8.42 5.31 -9.47
C LEU A 55 -9.36 4.15 -9.80
N ILE A 56 -9.34 3.65 -11.04
CA ILE A 56 -10.13 2.48 -11.44
C ILE A 56 -9.73 1.25 -10.61
N LEU A 57 -8.45 0.97 -10.45
CA LEU A 57 -7.97 -0.14 -9.62
C LEU A 57 -8.44 0.03 -8.17
N TRP A 58 -8.30 1.23 -7.61
CA TRP A 58 -8.78 1.55 -6.27
C TRP A 58 -10.29 1.33 -6.10
N CYS A 59 -11.09 1.80 -7.07
CA CYS A 59 -12.54 1.56 -7.07
C CYS A 59 -12.88 0.07 -7.19
N MET A 60 -12.20 -0.67 -8.05
CA MET A 60 -12.38 -2.13 -8.20
C MET A 60 -12.07 -2.89 -6.90
N ILE A 61 -11.01 -2.49 -6.18
CA ILE A 61 -10.68 -3.07 -4.88
C ILE A 61 -11.78 -2.74 -3.87
N ALA A 62 -12.21 -1.48 -3.78
CA ALA A 62 -13.29 -1.07 -2.88
C ALA A 62 -14.60 -1.83 -3.15
N LEU A 63 -14.97 -2.00 -4.42
CA LEU A 63 -16.11 -2.80 -4.85
C LEU A 63 -15.94 -4.26 -4.45
N SER A 64 -14.76 -4.86 -4.61
CA SER A 64 -14.50 -6.23 -4.18
C SER A 64 -14.69 -6.40 -2.67
N TYR A 65 -14.25 -5.42 -1.86
CA TYR A 65 -14.46 -5.42 -0.42
C TYR A 65 -15.95 -5.35 -0.07
N LYS A 66 -16.70 -4.50 -0.78
CA LYS A 66 -18.14 -4.36 -0.61
C LYS A 66 -18.90 -5.64 -0.98
N GLU A 67 -18.61 -6.24 -2.14
CA GLU A 67 -19.30 -7.45 -2.60
C GLU A 67 -19.03 -8.65 -1.69
N VAL A 68 -17.78 -8.83 -1.23
CA VAL A 68 -17.45 -9.93 -0.31
C VAL A 68 -18.13 -9.71 1.04
N THR A 69 -18.10 -8.50 1.61
CA THR A 69 -18.76 -8.24 2.91
C THR A 69 -20.28 -8.38 2.82
N HIS A 70 -20.88 -7.96 1.71
CA HIS A 70 -22.30 -8.18 1.41
C HIS A 70 -22.66 -9.67 1.28
N ALA A 71 -21.83 -10.47 0.62
CA ALA A 71 -22.05 -11.91 0.47
C ALA A 71 -22.05 -12.67 1.81
N TYR A 72 -21.35 -12.15 2.82
CA TYR A 72 -21.30 -12.72 4.17
C TYR A 72 -22.40 -12.19 5.12
N GLY A 73 -23.34 -11.39 4.62
CA GLY A 73 -24.47 -10.88 5.41
C GLY A 73 -24.04 -10.01 6.60
N ILE A 74 -22.89 -9.33 6.49
CA ILE A 74 -22.41 -8.42 7.53
C ILE A 74 -23.23 -7.13 7.40
N GLU A 75 -24.47 -7.13 7.93
CA GLU A 75 -25.41 -6.00 7.91
C GLU A 75 -24.79 -4.72 8.52
N ALA A 76 -23.83 -4.87 9.43
CA ALA A 76 -23.07 -3.75 10.01
C ALA A 76 -22.29 -2.91 8.97
N LEU A 77 -21.95 -3.51 7.81
CA LEU A 77 -21.21 -2.87 6.72
C LEU A 77 -22.10 -2.43 5.54
N GLU A 78 -23.42 -2.53 5.64
CA GLU A 78 -24.29 -2.15 4.52
C GLU A 78 -24.29 -0.64 4.22
N ILE A 79 -23.91 0.21 5.19
CA ILE A 79 -24.13 1.67 5.06
C ILE A 79 -22.92 2.60 5.27
N PRO A 80 -21.84 2.30 6.01
CA PRO A 80 -20.74 3.27 6.12
C PRO A 80 -19.58 2.95 5.19
N GLN A 81 -19.50 3.65 4.06
CA GLN A 81 -18.34 3.67 3.13
C GLN A 81 -16.99 3.86 3.86
N THR A 82 -17.00 4.52 5.03
CA THR A 82 -15.87 4.68 5.93
C THR A 82 -15.31 3.36 6.48
N GLN A 83 -16.16 2.36 6.73
CA GLN A 83 -15.73 1.06 7.26
C GLN A 83 -15.03 0.21 6.21
N VAL A 84 -15.51 0.25 4.96
CA VAL A 84 -14.80 -0.34 3.82
C VAL A 84 -13.44 0.31 3.64
N LEU A 85 -13.35 1.65 3.77
CA LEU A 85 -12.08 2.38 3.72
C LEU A 85 -11.15 2.01 4.88
N LEU A 86 -11.67 1.82 6.10
CA LEU A 86 -10.88 1.35 7.24
C LEU A 86 -10.35 -0.06 7.01
N LEU A 87 -11.18 -0.95 6.46
CA LEU A 87 -10.80 -2.32 6.16
C LEU A 87 -9.72 -2.34 5.05
N MET A 88 -9.93 -1.58 3.97
CA MET A 88 -8.90 -1.37 2.93
C MET A 88 -7.60 -0.79 3.49
N GLY A 89 -7.69 0.23 4.34
CA GLY A 89 -6.54 0.88 4.94
C GLY A 89 -5.75 -0.07 5.85
N SER A 90 -6.46 -0.86 6.66
CA SER A 90 -5.83 -1.90 7.50
C SER A 90 -5.14 -2.98 6.68
N SER A 91 -5.74 -3.39 5.56
CA SER A 91 -5.18 -4.37 4.64
C SER A 91 -3.89 -3.87 4.00
N MET A 92 -3.84 -2.59 3.61
CA MET A 92 -2.61 -1.95 3.13
C MET A 92 -1.49 -1.95 4.18
N VAL A 93 -1.80 -1.61 5.42
CA VAL A 93 -0.80 -1.67 6.51
C VAL A 93 -0.35 -3.11 6.74
N GLY A 94 -1.28 -4.07 6.71
CA GLY A 94 -0.98 -5.49 6.77
C GLY A 94 -0.08 -5.96 5.63
N SER A 95 -0.22 -5.40 4.43
CA SER A 95 0.63 -5.74 3.28
C SER A 95 2.10 -5.42 3.47
N ILE A 96 2.47 -4.51 4.38
CA ILE A 96 3.88 -4.20 4.70
C ILE A 96 4.60 -5.44 5.27
N ILE A 97 3.87 -6.30 5.99
CA ILE A 97 4.40 -7.49 6.67
C ILE A 97 4.15 -8.75 5.82
N GLN A 98 3.67 -8.60 4.59
CA GLN A 98 3.27 -9.73 3.75
C GLN A 98 4.50 -10.43 3.16
N LEU A 99 4.67 -11.72 3.45
CA LEU A 99 5.73 -12.52 2.86
C LEU A 99 5.47 -12.72 1.35
N PRO A 100 6.49 -12.55 0.49
CA PRO A 100 6.34 -12.74 -0.95
C PRO A 100 5.88 -14.18 -1.25
N GLY A 101 4.81 -14.32 -2.03
CA GLY A 101 4.26 -15.60 -2.46
C GLY A 101 3.32 -16.32 -1.47
N VAL A 102 3.44 -16.09 -0.16
CA VAL A 102 2.62 -16.78 0.86
C VAL A 102 1.42 -15.93 1.30
N GLY A 103 1.50 -14.60 1.23
CA GLY A 103 0.45 -13.75 1.78
C GLY A 103 0.50 -13.71 3.31
N GLY A 104 -0.60 -13.32 3.94
CA GLY A 104 -0.77 -13.39 5.40
C GLY A 104 -0.93 -12.03 6.09
N GLY A 105 -0.11 -11.03 5.76
CA GLY A 105 -0.17 -9.72 6.43
C GLY A 105 -1.49 -8.97 6.21
N SER A 106 -1.88 -8.76 4.95
CA SER A 106 -3.17 -8.13 4.57
C SER A 106 -4.37 -8.95 5.04
N GLN A 107 -4.29 -10.27 4.93
CA GLN A 107 -5.34 -11.20 5.36
C GLN A 107 -5.55 -11.12 6.88
N LEU A 108 -4.49 -11.25 7.69
CA LEU A 108 -4.57 -11.21 9.15
C LEU A 108 -5.00 -9.82 9.64
N ALA A 109 -4.53 -8.74 9.02
CA ALA A 109 -4.98 -7.39 9.35
C ALA A 109 -6.48 -7.21 9.10
N THR A 110 -6.98 -7.71 7.97
CA THR A 110 -8.41 -7.69 7.62
C THR A 110 -9.24 -8.49 8.63
N ILE A 111 -8.79 -9.71 8.98
CA ILE A 111 -9.45 -10.56 10.00
C ILE A 111 -9.46 -9.85 11.36
N ALA A 112 -8.34 -9.25 11.76
CA ALA A 112 -8.22 -8.54 13.03
C ALA A 112 -9.17 -7.36 13.11
N VAL A 113 -9.31 -6.58 12.03
CA VAL A 113 -10.25 -5.45 11.98
C VAL A 113 -11.70 -5.94 12.01
N LEU A 114 -12.05 -6.98 11.25
CA LEU A 114 -13.39 -7.58 11.29
C LEU A 114 -13.75 -8.08 12.69
N ARG A 115 -12.79 -8.71 13.38
CA ARG A 115 -13.00 -9.25 14.73
C ARG A 115 -13.05 -8.17 15.80
N HIS A 116 -12.08 -7.25 15.82
CA HIS A 116 -11.88 -6.33 16.94
C HIS A 116 -12.58 -4.98 16.78
N ILE A 117 -12.83 -4.55 15.55
CA ILE A 117 -13.47 -3.25 15.27
C ILE A 117 -14.94 -3.44 14.88
N PHE A 118 -15.24 -4.47 14.10
CA PHE A 118 -16.60 -4.75 13.62
C PHE A 118 -17.35 -5.84 14.40
N ASP A 119 -16.71 -6.41 15.43
CA ASP A 119 -17.28 -7.44 16.33
C ASP A 119 -17.90 -8.64 15.58
N VAL A 120 -17.33 -8.98 14.41
CA VAL A 120 -17.78 -10.08 13.56
C VAL A 120 -17.34 -11.42 14.19
N PRO A 121 -18.19 -12.46 14.21
CA PRO A 121 -17.83 -13.79 14.69
C PRO A 121 -16.55 -14.32 14.05
N GLU A 122 -15.72 -15.02 14.83
CA GLU A 122 -14.36 -15.45 14.41
C GLU A 122 -14.37 -16.28 13.12
N GLU A 123 -15.35 -17.17 12.96
CA GLU A 123 -15.52 -18.00 11.77
C GLU A 123 -15.84 -17.18 10.52
N LEU A 124 -16.69 -16.14 10.66
CA LEU A 124 -17.08 -15.24 9.57
C LEU A 124 -15.93 -14.28 9.22
N ALA A 125 -15.24 -13.74 10.22
CA ALA A 125 -14.09 -12.86 10.02
C ALA A 125 -12.96 -13.59 9.29
N ALA A 126 -12.63 -14.82 9.70
CA ALA A 126 -11.60 -15.64 9.09
C ALA A 126 -11.92 -15.98 7.63
N SER A 127 -13.13 -16.47 7.37
CA SER A 127 -13.58 -16.83 6.01
C SER A 127 -13.66 -15.61 5.09
N CYS A 128 -14.20 -14.48 5.56
CA CYS A 128 -14.24 -13.22 4.82
C CYS A 128 -12.83 -12.71 4.48
N GLY A 129 -11.91 -12.70 5.45
CA GLY A 129 -10.53 -12.26 5.23
C GLY A 129 -9.78 -13.12 4.20
N ILE A 130 -9.97 -14.45 4.25
CA ILE A 130 -9.40 -15.38 3.26
C ILE A 130 -10.02 -15.12 1.87
N MET A 131 -11.34 -14.97 1.79
CA MET A 131 -12.04 -14.72 0.53
C MET A 131 -11.59 -13.40 -0.11
N LEU A 132 -11.47 -12.33 0.68
CA LEU A 132 -10.91 -11.05 0.23
C LEU A 132 -9.51 -11.23 -0.33
N TRP A 133 -8.64 -11.96 0.39
CA TRP A 133 -7.28 -12.21 -0.08
C TRP A 133 -7.24 -13.01 -1.38
N LEU A 134 -8.08 -14.04 -1.52
CA LEU A 134 -8.20 -14.82 -2.75
C LEU A 134 -8.64 -13.95 -3.93
N VAL A 135 -9.65 -13.11 -3.71
CA VAL A 135 -10.20 -12.22 -4.75
C VAL A 135 -9.20 -11.14 -5.15
N THR A 136 -8.49 -10.52 -4.21
CA THR A 136 -7.64 -9.35 -4.52
C THR A 136 -6.20 -9.70 -4.88
N PHE A 137 -5.66 -10.81 -4.38
CA PHE A 137 -4.27 -11.22 -4.63
C PHE A 137 -4.18 -12.45 -5.52
N VAL A 138 -4.97 -13.50 -5.24
CA VAL A 138 -4.83 -14.78 -5.96
C VAL A 138 -5.48 -14.76 -7.33
N SER A 139 -6.61 -14.07 -7.51
CA SER A 139 -7.33 -14.01 -8.80
C SER A 139 -6.50 -13.42 -9.94
N VAL A 140 -5.53 -12.56 -9.63
CA VAL A 140 -4.66 -11.89 -10.60
C VAL A 140 -3.51 -12.81 -11.04
N ILE A 141 -3.15 -13.82 -10.24
CA ILE A 141 -2.02 -14.73 -10.51
C ILE A 141 -2.22 -15.52 -11.82
N PRO A 142 -3.37 -16.17 -12.08
CA PRO A 142 -3.58 -16.89 -13.34
C PRO A 142 -3.45 -16.00 -14.57
N LEU A 143 -4.02 -14.79 -14.51
CA LEU A 143 -3.96 -13.84 -15.61
C LEU A 143 -2.51 -13.37 -15.85
N GLY A 144 -1.79 -13.05 -14.77
CA GLY A 144 -0.37 -12.71 -14.83
C GLY A 144 0.49 -13.85 -15.38
N LEU A 145 0.22 -15.10 -14.99
CA LEU A 145 0.95 -16.27 -15.48
C LEU A 145 0.66 -16.58 -16.94
N ILE A 146 -0.57 -16.37 -17.42
CA ILE A 146 -0.93 -16.49 -18.83
C ILE A 146 -0.16 -15.44 -19.64
N LEU A 147 -0.15 -14.19 -19.17
CA LEU A 147 0.54 -13.10 -19.85
C LEU A 147 2.06 -13.32 -19.90
N ALA A 148 2.67 -13.71 -18.77
CA ALA A 148 4.09 -14.05 -18.69
C ALA A 148 4.48 -15.19 -19.65
N ARG A 149 3.60 -16.20 -19.82
CA ARG A 149 3.81 -17.27 -20.80
C ARG A 149 3.72 -16.78 -22.24
N ARG A 150 2.78 -15.88 -22.56
CA ARG A 150 2.64 -15.31 -23.92
C ARG A 150 3.82 -14.44 -24.32
N GLU A 151 4.43 -13.75 -23.36
CA GLU A 151 5.58 -12.87 -23.60
C GLU A 151 6.94 -13.58 -23.45
N HIS A 152 6.95 -14.91 -23.24
CA HIS A 152 8.17 -15.70 -22.98
C HIS A 152 9.04 -15.14 -21.84
N LEU A 153 8.42 -14.48 -20.86
CA LEU A 153 9.12 -13.92 -19.72
C LEU A 153 9.57 -15.06 -18.80
N SER A 154 10.88 -15.25 -18.69
CA SER A 154 11.45 -16.19 -17.73
C SER A 154 11.29 -15.62 -16.32
N LEU A 155 10.35 -16.16 -15.55
CA LEU A 155 10.15 -15.81 -14.13
C LEU A 155 11.45 -15.90 -13.31
N ARG A 156 12.38 -16.77 -13.75
CA ARG A 156 13.71 -16.92 -13.15
C ARG A 156 14.64 -15.76 -13.44
N LYS A 157 14.58 -15.17 -14.65
CA LYS A 157 15.34 -13.96 -14.99
C LYS A 157 14.79 -12.74 -14.26
N LEU A 158 13.46 -12.59 -14.25
CA LEU A 158 12.79 -11.52 -13.50
C LEU A 158 13.11 -11.61 -12.00
N SER A 159 13.08 -12.81 -11.41
CA SER A 159 13.46 -13.02 -10.00
C SER A 159 14.92 -12.67 -9.72
N GLN A 160 15.85 -12.95 -10.65
CA GLN A 160 17.26 -12.56 -10.50
C GLN A 160 17.43 -11.04 -10.61
N GLU A 161 16.74 -10.40 -11.56
CA GLU A 161 16.77 -8.95 -11.73
C GLU A 161 16.18 -8.23 -10.51
N SER A 162 15.06 -8.70 -9.96
CA SER A 162 14.47 -8.17 -8.72
C SER A 162 15.38 -8.33 -7.51
N GLN A 163 15.99 -9.51 -7.32
CA GLN A 163 16.95 -9.73 -6.21
C GLN A 163 18.21 -8.87 -6.36
N THR A 164 18.68 -8.67 -7.59
CA THR A 164 19.83 -7.79 -7.86
C THR A 164 19.49 -6.32 -7.58
N ALA A 165 18.26 -5.91 -7.89
CA ALA A 165 17.77 -4.56 -7.58
C ALA A 165 17.61 -4.36 -6.06
N GLU A 166 17.05 -5.32 -5.34
CA GLU A 166 16.94 -5.27 -3.87
C GLU A 166 18.32 -5.25 -3.18
N GLN A 167 19.27 -6.05 -3.65
CA GLN A 167 20.65 -6.04 -3.14
C GLN A 167 21.40 -4.74 -3.49
N ALA A 168 21.13 -4.15 -4.66
CA ALA A 168 21.68 -2.84 -5.02
C ALA A 168 21.13 -1.74 -4.11
N GLU A 169 19.86 -1.82 -3.69
CA GLU A 169 19.22 -0.89 -2.77
C GLU A 169 19.75 -1.05 -1.32
N GLU A 170 20.05 -2.28 -0.90
CA GLU A 170 20.66 -2.59 0.41
C GLU A 170 22.15 -2.19 0.52
N THR A 171 22.87 -2.13 -0.61
CA THR A 171 24.31 -1.83 -0.65
C THR A 171 24.63 -0.34 -0.83
N VAL A 172 23.63 0.52 -1.03
CA VAL A 172 23.82 1.98 -0.93
C VAL A 172 23.97 2.33 0.56
N PRO A 173 25.16 2.71 1.05
CA PRO A 173 25.32 3.08 2.45
C PRO A 173 24.47 4.32 2.70
N SER A 174 23.57 4.22 3.67
CA SER A 174 22.85 5.36 4.24
C SER A 174 23.88 6.31 4.88
N GLY A 175 24.39 7.24 4.07
CA GLY A 175 25.13 8.43 4.51
C GLY A 175 24.19 9.50 5.02
#